data_AF-A0A0G1J8N2-F1
#
_entry.id   AF-A0A0G1J8N2-F1
#
_cell.length_a   1.000
_cell.length_b   1.000
_cell.length_c   1.000
_cell.angle_alpha   90.00
_cell.angle_beta   90.00
_cell.angle_gamma   90.00
#
_symmetry.space_group_name_H-M   'P 1'
#
loop_
_entity.id
_entity.type
_entity.pdbx_description
1 polymer ?
#
loop_
_entity_poly.entity_id
_entity_poly.type
_entity_poly.pdbx_seq_one_letter_code
_entity_poly.pdbx_strand_id
1 'polypeptide(L)'
;MKKPPKKSLKKLLTVIYYTSNREDEAFERKIRAKLLQVIGDLPLISVSQKQIDFGKNICVGNVGISNQNAFRQFQLGAINAKTPFVVAAEADCLYPREYFEYLPPSLNTCHRYDNVWIMYKYSKAGFVRKAYSECAQVWGREILIRHIEKRLKGRGRWRPTLEHGGAVPTMFGRQGWGYFQGEIPVINIKTIEGMHLTTGVIKGQDPQGVKKLPFWGTVKKLRKEMFPRLALK
;
A
#
# COMPACT_ATOMS: atom_id res chain seq x y z
N MET A 1 -8.87 13.88 32.06
CA MET A 1 -7.76 13.04 31.54
C MET A 1 -6.94 13.83 30.53
N LYS A 2 -5.67 14.12 30.81
CA LYS A 2 -4.77 14.80 29.87
C LYS A 2 -4.42 13.82 28.74
N LYS A 3 -4.65 14.20 27.48
CA LYS A 3 -4.17 13.42 26.32
C LYS A 3 -2.66 13.20 26.50
N PRO A 4 -2.15 11.96 26.33
CA PRO A 4 -0.72 11.70 26.45
C PRO A 4 0.04 12.62 25.46
N PRO A 5 1.23 13.10 25.83
CA PRO A 5 2.01 13.97 24.95
C PRO A 5 2.24 13.22 23.63
N LYS A 6 1.89 13.86 22.50
CA LYS A 6 2.15 13.33 21.15
C LYS A 6 3.65 13.12 20.99
N LYS A 7 4.15 11.93 21.36
CA LYS A 7 5.49 11.46 21.02
C LYS A 7 5.61 11.64 19.52
N SER A 8 6.57 12.46 19.07
CA SER A 8 6.65 12.89 17.67
C SER A 8 6.67 11.66 16.75
N LEU A 9 5.58 11.45 15.99
CA LEU A 9 5.37 10.24 15.17
C LEU A 9 6.53 9.99 14.21
N LYS A 10 7.18 11.04 13.72
CA LYS A 10 8.37 10.96 12.84
C LYS A 10 9.57 10.22 13.44
N LYS A 11 9.67 10.12 14.76
CA LYS A 11 10.70 9.32 15.45
C LYS A 11 10.31 7.84 15.58
N LEU A 12 9.05 7.51 15.30
CA LEU A 12 8.46 6.19 15.57
C LEU A 12 8.05 5.46 14.30
N LEU A 13 7.68 6.17 13.22
CA LEU A 13 7.12 5.60 12.01
C LEU A 13 7.82 6.12 10.76
N THR A 14 8.18 5.23 9.84
CA THR A 14 8.67 5.56 8.49
C THR A 14 7.68 5.04 7.44
N VAL A 15 7.33 5.88 6.48
CA VAL A 15 6.55 5.47 5.30
C VAL A 15 7.48 4.80 4.31
N ILE A 16 7.13 3.58 3.90
CA ILE A 16 7.81 2.87 2.82
C ILE A 16 6.90 2.85 1.60
N TYR A 17 7.23 3.69 0.63
CA TYR A 17 6.61 3.66 -0.68
C TYR A 17 7.33 2.63 -1.56
N TYR A 18 6.60 1.73 -2.19
CA TYR A 18 7.21 0.80 -3.15
C TYR A 18 6.41 0.68 -4.43
N THR A 19 7.14 0.56 -5.56
CA THR A 19 6.56 0.56 -6.90
C THR A 19 7.38 -0.30 -7.86
N SER A 20 6.72 -0.83 -8.90
CA SER A 20 7.40 -1.41 -10.06
C SER A 20 7.62 -0.42 -11.21
N ASN A 21 7.12 0.82 -11.09
CA ASN A 21 7.16 1.88 -12.11
C ASN A 21 6.61 1.45 -13.48
N ARG A 22 5.55 0.65 -13.47
CA ARG A 22 4.85 0.18 -14.68
C ARG A 22 3.53 0.87 -14.94
N GLU A 23 2.93 1.46 -13.90
CA GLU A 23 1.77 2.30 -14.08
C GLU A 23 2.11 3.53 -14.94
N ASP A 24 1.07 4.13 -15.50
CA ASP A 24 1.20 5.41 -16.19
C ASP A 24 1.82 6.46 -15.25
N GLU A 25 2.90 7.10 -15.68
CA GLU A 25 3.68 8.02 -14.83
C GLU A 25 2.84 9.24 -14.41
N ALA A 26 1.88 9.69 -15.22
CA ALA A 26 1.00 10.78 -14.81
C ALA A 26 0.03 10.35 -13.70
N PHE A 27 -0.38 9.08 -13.68
CA PHE A 27 -1.12 8.49 -12.57
C PHE A 27 -0.24 8.34 -11.32
N GLU A 28 0.95 7.73 -11.41
CA GLU A 28 1.82 7.56 -10.24
C GLU A 28 2.22 8.91 -9.62
N ARG A 29 2.49 9.95 -10.44
CA ARG A 29 2.75 11.31 -9.94
C ARG A 29 1.62 11.84 -9.07
N LYS A 30 0.36 11.58 -9.42
CA LYS A 30 -0.80 12.00 -8.60
C LYS A 30 -0.88 11.22 -7.30
N ILE A 31 -0.59 9.92 -7.33
CA ILE A 31 -0.52 9.09 -6.13
C ILE A 31 0.54 9.64 -5.17
N ARG A 32 1.75 9.89 -5.68
CA ARG A 32 2.85 10.48 -4.90
C ARG A 32 2.50 11.87 -4.35
N ALA A 33 1.93 12.74 -5.17
CA ALA A 33 1.50 14.07 -4.73
C ALA A 33 0.45 14.01 -3.62
N LYS A 34 -0.56 13.14 -3.74
CA LYS A 34 -1.57 12.93 -2.69
C LYS A 34 -0.98 12.30 -1.44
N LEU A 35 -0.02 11.39 -1.57
CA LEU A 35 0.68 10.80 -0.43
C LEU A 35 1.40 11.88 0.39
N LEU A 36 2.14 12.80 -0.26
CA LEU A 36 2.82 13.90 0.42
C LEU A 36 1.87 14.82 1.21
N GLN A 37 0.62 14.97 0.77
CA GLN A 37 -0.39 15.79 1.46
C GLN A 37 -0.86 15.16 2.78
N VAL A 38 -0.73 13.84 2.95
CA VAL A 38 -1.30 13.10 4.08
C VAL A 38 -0.26 12.56 5.06
N ILE A 39 0.99 12.35 4.64
CA ILE A 39 2.04 11.80 5.52
C ILE A 39 2.66 12.82 6.49
N GLY A 40 2.45 14.12 6.26
CA GLY A 40 3.04 15.17 7.12
C GLY A 40 4.57 15.17 7.08
N ASP A 41 5.20 15.18 8.26
CA ASP A 41 6.67 15.20 8.41
C ASP A 41 7.28 13.80 8.68
N LEU A 42 6.54 12.73 8.39
CA LEU A 42 7.04 11.37 8.52
C LEU A 42 8.21 11.11 7.55
N PRO A 43 9.28 10.41 7.98
CA PRO A 43 10.31 9.93 7.08
C PRO A 43 9.71 9.09 5.97
N LEU A 44 10.16 9.33 4.74
CA LEU A 44 9.71 8.63 3.54
C LEU A 44 10.90 7.96 2.86
N ILE A 45 10.82 6.64 2.70
CA ILE A 45 11.74 5.86 1.88
C ILE A 45 10.95 5.31 0.70
N SER A 46 11.46 5.50 -0.51
CA SER A 46 10.88 4.89 -1.71
C SER A 46 11.78 3.78 -2.24
N VAL A 47 11.18 2.67 -2.68
CA VAL A 47 11.88 1.56 -3.33
C VAL A 47 11.22 1.30 -4.68
N SER A 48 11.99 1.48 -5.74
CA SER A 48 11.45 1.60 -7.10
C SER A 48 12.33 0.89 -8.13
N GLN A 49 11.76 0.50 -9.25
CA GLN A 49 12.50 -0.13 -10.36
C GLN A 49 13.12 0.89 -11.33
N LYS A 50 12.75 2.16 -11.20
CA LYS A 50 13.35 3.32 -11.88
C LYS A 50 13.72 4.38 -10.85
N GLN A 51 14.72 5.19 -11.14
CA GLN A 51 15.07 6.33 -10.29
C GLN A 51 13.87 7.29 -10.21
N ILE A 52 13.50 7.70 -8.99
CA ILE A 52 12.45 8.71 -8.76
C ILE A 52 12.90 9.69 -7.69
N ASP A 53 12.50 10.95 -7.84
CA ASP A 53 12.66 11.98 -6.80
C ASP A 53 11.47 11.91 -5.83
N PHE A 54 11.58 11.01 -4.84
CA PHE A 54 10.50 10.77 -3.89
C PHE A 54 11.00 10.26 -2.53
N GLY A 55 11.25 11.17 -1.60
CA GLY A 55 11.89 10.84 -0.32
C GLY A 55 13.30 10.28 -0.51
N LYS A 56 13.76 9.40 0.38
CA LYS A 56 15.01 8.66 0.16
C LYS A 56 14.75 7.49 -0.81
N ASN A 57 15.10 7.67 -2.07
CA ASN A 57 14.89 6.64 -3.09
C ASN A 57 16.00 5.57 -3.11
N ILE A 58 15.59 4.32 -3.22
CA ILE A 58 16.42 3.14 -3.45
C ILE A 58 15.96 2.50 -4.76
N CYS A 59 16.71 2.74 -5.83
CA CYS A 59 16.43 2.12 -7.13
C CYS A 59 17.00 0.69 -7.18
N VAL A 60 16.15 -0.30 -7.44
CA VAL A 60 16.54 -1.72 -7.53
C VAL A 60 16.72 -2.20 -8.97
N GLY A 61 16.50 -1.32 -9.95
CA GLY A 61 16.48 -1.66 -11.37
C GLY A 61 15.25 -2.50 -11.76
N ASN A 62 15.19 -2.93 -13.01
CA ASN A 62 14.10 -3.75 -13.51
C ASN A 62 14.22 -5.19 -13.00
N VAL A 63 13.50 -5.49 -11.92
CA VAL A 63 13.50 -6.81 -11.27
C VAL A 63 12.29 -7.67 -11.65
N GLY A 64 11.38 -7.16 -12.48
CA GLY A 64 10.13 -7.83 -12.89
C GLY A 64 8.94 -7.53 -11.99
N ILE A 65 7.74 -7.96 -12.40
CA ILE A 65 6.51 -7.85 -11.60
C ILE A 65 6.31 -9.16 -10.85
N SER A 66 6.46 -9.17 -9.53
CA SER A 66 6.03 -10.32 -8.74
C SER A 66 5.68 -9.91 -7.33
N ASN A 67 4.81 -10.68 -6.68
CA ASN A 67 4.50 -10.51 -5.27
C ASN A 67 5.79 -10.62 -4.44
N GLN A 68 6.68 -11.57 -4.78
CA GLN A 68 8.00 -11.68 -4.15
C GLN A 68 8.80 -10.36 -4.25
N ASN A 69 8.85 -9.74 -5.42
CA ASN A 69 9.57 -8.47 -5.59
C ASN A 69 8.93 -7.35 -4.79
N ALA A 70 7.60 -7.24 -4.77
CA ALA A 70 6.90 -6.25 -3.94
C ALA A 70 7.27 -6.39 -2.45
N PHE A 71 7.29 -7.62 -1.93
CA PHE A 71 7.72 -7.88 -0.55
C PHE A 71 9.19 -7.55 -0.31
N ARG A 72 10.08 -7.88 -1.25
CA ARG A 72 11.51 -7.55 -1.16
C ARG A 72 11.77 -6.05 -1.23
N GLN A 73 10.99 -5.31 -2.01
CA GLN A 73 11.05 -3.84 -2.03
C GLN A 73 10.58 -3.25 -0.69
N PHE A 74 9.47 -3.74 -0.13
CA PHE A 74 8.99 -3.31 1.19
C PHE A 74 10.04 -3.62 2.29
N GLN A 75 10.62 -4.83 2.25
CA GLN A 75 11.71 -5.23 3.14
C GLN A 75 12.94 -4.32 3.00
N LEU A 76 13.36 -3.99 1.79
CA LEU A 76 14.52 -3.13 1.56
C LEU A 76 14.32 -1.72 2.13
N GLY A 77 13.11 -1.18 2.00
CA GLY A 77 12.72 0.06 2.67
C GLY A 77 12.82 -0.06 4.18
N ALA A 78 12.37 -1.19 4.75
CA ALA A 78 12.40 -1.43 6.19
C ALA A 78 13.82 -1.57 6.73
N ILE A 79 14.73 -2.23 6.01
CA ILE A 79 16.16 -2.32 6.36
C ILE A 79 16.78 -0.91 6.44
N ASN A 80 16.34 0.01 5.57
CA ASN A 80 16.87 1.37 5.51
C ASN A 80 16.18 2.37 6.46
N ALA A 81 15.02 2.02 6.99
CA ALA A 81 14.31 2.82 7.98
C ALA A 81 15.05 2.81 9.33
N LYS A 82 15.02 3.96 10.03
CA LYS A 82 15.64 4.12 11.36
C LYS A 82 14.61 4.13 12.49
N THR A 83 13.32 4.15 12.15
CA THR A 83 12.23 4.15 13.10
C THR A 83 11.85 2.73 13.52
N PRO A 84 11.27 2.54 14.72
CA PRO A 84 10.84 1.22 15.19
C PRO A 84 9.67 0.63 14.39
N PHE A 85 8.80 1.46 13.81
CA PHE A 85 7.70 1.04 12.95
C PHE A 85 7.88 1.48 11.51
N VAL A 86 7.27 0.74 10.60
CA VAL A 86 7.17 1.07 9.18
C VAL A 86 5.73 0.87 8.69
N VAL A 87 5.29 1.73 7.77
CA VAL A 87 3.95 1.67 7.16
C VAL A 87 4.08 1.54 5.65
N ALA A 88 3.26 0.66 5.06
CA ALA A 88 3.25 0.42 3.62
C ALA A 88 2.55 1.56 2.85
N ALA A 89 3.11 1.93 1.70
CA ALA A 89 2.43 2.74 0.70
C ALA A 89 2.74 2.18 -0.71
N GLU A 90 1.72 1.96 -1.53
CA GLU A 90 1.87 1.44 -2.90
C GLU A 90 1.54 2.51 -3.95
N ALA A 91 2.11 2.36 -5.14
CA ALA A 91 1.94 3.27 -6.28
C ALA A 91 0.52 3.32 -6.88
N ASP A 92 -0.37 2.46 -6.42
CA ASP A 92 -1.74 2.34 -6.89
C ASP A 92 -2.76 2.62 -5.77
N CYS A 93 -2.35 3.27 -4.67
CA CYS A 93 -3.20 3.46 -3.50
C CYS A 93 -3.33 4.93 -3.08
N LEU A 94 -4.56 5.32 -2.71
CA LEU A 94 -4.87 6.56 -2.02
C LEU A 94 -5.10 6.30 -0.55
N TYR A 95 -4.49 7.12 0.29
CA TYR A 95 -4.50 6.94 1.74
C TYR A 95 -5.11 8.16 2.43
N PRO A 96 -5.91 7.97 3.49
CA PRO A 96 -6.28 9.05 4.37
C PRO A 96 -5.13 9.42 5.31
N ARG A 97 -5.21 10.59 5.95
CA ARG A 97 -4.23 10.99 6.97
C ARG A 97 -4.21 10.04 8.17
N GLU A 98 -5.37 9.63 8.67
CA GLU A 98 -5.49 8.76 9.85
C GLU A 98 -4.73 7.43 9.72
N TYR A 99 -4.56 6.93 8.50
CA TYR A 99 -3.79 5.71 8.23
C TYR A 99 -2.32 5.86 8.66
N PHE A 100 -1.76 7.06 8.57
CA PHE A 100 -0.39 7.38 8.97
C PHE A 100 -0.26 7.87 10.42
N GLU A 101 -1.38 8.05 11.12
CA GLU A 101 -1.40 8.49 12.53
C GLU A 101 -1.46 7.31 13.51
N TYR A 102 -1.66 6.10 12.99
CA TYR A 102 -1.73 4.88 13.78
C TYR A 102 -0.35 4.32 14.17
N LEU A 103 -0.21 3.93 15.44
CA LEU A 103 0.92 3.14 15.93
C LEU A 103 0.42 1.84 16.55
N PRO A 104 0.96 0.67 16.13
CA PRO A 104 0.69 -0.58 16.80
C PRO A 104 1.12 -0.55 18.28
N PRO A 105 0.40 -1.25 19.18
CA PRO A 105 0.78 -1.35 20.59
C PRO A 105 2.04 -2.20 20.81
N SER A 106 2.52 -2.93 19.80
CA SER A 106 3.64 -3.85 19.90
C SER A 106 4.52 -3.84 18.66
N LEU A 107 5.84 -3.95 18.85
CA LEU A 107 6.81 -4.17 17.76
C LEU A 107 6.76 -5.60 17.22
N ASN A 108 6.05 -6.50 17.89
CA ASN A 108 5.99 -7.91 17.54
C ASN A 108 4.81 -8.27 16.61
N THR A 109 4.08 -7.28 16.10
CA THR A 109 2.83 -7.50 15.35
C THR A 109 2.78 -6.75 14.02
N CYS A 110 1.97 -7.30 13.12
CA CYS A 110 1.43 -6.61 11.95
C CYS A 110 0.04 -6.10 12.29
N HIS A 111 -0.26 -4.85 11.97
CA HIS A 111 -1.60 -4.30 12.06
C HIS A 111 -2.10 -3.92 10.67
N ARG A 112 -3.26 -4.44 10.28
CA ARG A 112 -3.88 -4.18 8.99
C ARG A 112 -5.01 -3.19 9.12
N TYR A 113 -5.09 -2.28 8.17
CA TYR A 113 -6.21 -1.36 8.07
C TYR A 113 -7.43 -2.11 7.52
N ASP A 114 -8.57 -2.03 8.22
CA ASP A 114 -9.77 -2.82 7.92
C ASP A 114 -10.76 -2.13 6.95
N ASN A 115 -10.48 -0.87 6.60
CA ASN A 115 -11.31 -0.05 5.73
C ASN A 115 -10.64 0.17 4.37
N VAL A 116 -10.44 -0.92 3.62
CA VAL A 116 -9.84 -0.88 2.29
C VAL A 116 -10.89 -1.11 1.22
N TRP A 117 -10.88 -0.26 0.20
CA TRP A 117 -11.82 -0.30 -0.92
C TRP A 117 -11.08 -0.28 -2.25
N ILE A 118 -11.73 -0.78 -3.28
CA ILE A 118 -11.17 -0.90 -4.62
C ILE A 118 -11.91 0.05 -5.56
N MET A 119 -11.14 0.77 -6.38
CA MET A 119 -11.65 1.47 -7.55
C MET A 119 -11.00 0.90 -8.82
N TYR A 120 -11.79 0.40 -9.75
CA TYR A 120 -11.28 -0.05 -11.04
C TYR A 120 -11.20 1.11 -12.03
N LYS A 121 -10.06 1.25 -12.72
CA LYS A 121 -9.81 2.27 -13.75
C LYS A 121 -10.79 2.16 -14.92
N TYR A 122 -10.98 0.95 -15.45
CA TYR A 122 -11.77 0.71 -16.68
C TYR A 122 -13.16 0.10 -16.45
N SER A 123 -13.64 0.05 -15.19
CA SER A 123 -14.97 -0.50 -14.88
C SER A 123 -16.01 0.60 -14.66
N LYS A 124 -17.27 0.30 -14.97
CA LYS A 124 -18.43 1.11 -14.56
C LYS A 124 -18.87 0.85 -13.11
N ALA A 125 -18.27 -0.16 -12.45
CA ALA A 125 -18.51 -0.43 -11.04
C ALA A 125 -18.15 0.77 -10.15
N GLY A 126 -18.82 0.81 -9.00
CA GLY A 126 -18.54 1.68 -7.87
C GLY A 126 -17.29 1.24 -7.11
N PHE A 127 -17.20 1.70 -5.86
CA PHE A 127 -16.20 1.22 -4.92
C PHE A 127 -16.63 -0.14 -4.37
N VAL A 128 -15.70 -1.09 -4.34
CA VAL A 128 -15.94 -2.46 -3.83
C VAL A 128 -15.06 -2.70 -2.61
N ARG A 129 -15.62 -3.20 -1.51
CA ARG A 129 -14.88 -3.38 -0.26
C ARG A 129 -13.97 -4.61 -0.32
N LYS A 130 -12.72 -4.43 0.09
CA LYS A 130 -11.72 -5.49 0.22
C LYS A 130 -11.72 -6.03 1.65
N ALA A 131 -11.48 -7.33 1.82
CA ALA A 131 -11.39 -7.91 3.16
C ALA A 131 -10.15 -7.42 3.92
N TYR A 132 -9.02 -7.31 3.23
CA TYR A 132 -7.77 -6.71 3.73
C TYR A 132 -6.84 -6.42 2.53
N SER A 133 -5.75 -5.70 2.73
CA SER A 133 -4.71 -5.53 1.69
C SER A 133 -3.31 -5.41 2.28
N GLU A 134 -2.33 -5.98 1.58
CA GLU A 134 -0.89 -5.79 1.83
C GLU A 134 -0.45 -4.32 1.63
N CYS A 135 -1.21 -3.56 0.83
CA CYS A 135 -0.96 -2.13 0.63
C CYS A 135 -1.30 -1.27 1.86
N ALA A 136 -1.96 -1.83 2.87
CA ALA A 136 -2.56 -1.09 3.99
C ALA A 136 -2.23 -1.74 5.34
N GLN A 137 -0.94 -1.71 5.71
CA GLN A 137 -0.44 -2.33 6.94
C GLN A 137 0.69 -1.54 7.60
N VAL A 138 0.75 -1.62 8.93
CA VAL A 138 1.83 -1.09 9.77
C VAL A 138 2.51 -2.24 10.50
N TRP A 139 3.84 -2.22 10.53
CA TRP A 139 4.65 -3.29 11.10
C TRP A 139 5.70 -2.76 12.07
N GLY A 140 6.01 -3.55 13.10
CA GLY A 140 7.32 -3.46 13.72
C GLY A 140 8.42 -3.79 12.70
N ARG A 141 9.37 -2.86 12.54
CA ARG A 141 10.40 -2.91 11.48
C ARG A 141 11.18 -4.22 11.47
N GLU A 142 11.69 -4.65 12.62
CA GLU A 142 12.52 -5.86 12.75
C GLU A 142 11.73 -7.16 12.53
N ILE A 143 10.43 -7.17 12.88
CA ILE A 143 9.58 -8.33 12.59
C ILE A 143 9.32 -8.46 11.11
N LEU A 144 8.99 -7.37 10.42
CA LEU A 144 8.77 -7.40 8.98
C LEU A 144 9.99 -7.97 8.25
N ILE A 145 11.19 -7.48 8.60
CA ILE A 145 12.45 -7.93 7.99
C ILE A 145 12.62 -9.43 8.18
N ARG A 146 12.65 -9.91 9.43
CA ARG A 146 12.82 -11.33 9.76
C ARG A 146 11.75 -12.22 9.14
N HIS A 147 10.51 -11.74 9.10
CA HIS A 147 9.38 -12.50 8.58
C HIS A 147 9.47 -12.70 7.07
N ILE A 148 9.81 -11.65 6.32
CA ILE A 148 10.03 -11.74 4.87
C ILE A 148 11.26 -12.61 4.56
N GLU A 149 12.36 -12.47 5.32
CA GLU A 149 13.54 -13.34 5.17
C GLU A 149 13.18 -14.82 5.35
N LYS A 150 12.45 -15.14 6.43
CA LYS A 150 12.00 -16.51 6.71
C LYS A 150 11.11 -17.05 5.59
N ARG A 151 10.13 -16.26 5.12
CA ARG A 151 9.16 -16.69 4.11
C ARG A 151 9.75 -16.83 2.71
N LEU A 152 10.78 -16.05 2.39
CA LEU A 152 11.46 -16.07 1.10
C LEU A 152 12.80 -16.81 1.12
N LYS A 153 13.11 -17.56 2.19
CA LYS A 153 14.33 -18.37 2.29
C LYS A 153 14.44 -19.31 1.08
N GLY A 154 15.61 -19.33 0.44
CA GLY A 154 15.87 -20.16 -0.74
C GLY A 154 15.25 -19.66 -2.06
N ARG A 155 14.51 -18.54 -2.05
CA ARG A 155 13.83 -18.03 -3.26
C ARG A 155 14.62 -16.95 -4.02
N GLY A 156 15.90 -16.77 -3.69
CA GLY A 156 16.73 -15.70 -4.24
C GLY A 156 16.29 -14.29 -3.81
N ARG A 157 16.98 -13.29 -4.36
CA ARG A 157 16.71 -11.87 -4.06
C ARG A 157 15.53 -11.33 -4.87
N TRP A 158 15.52 -11.59 -6.17
CA TRP A 158 14.53 -11.07 -7.13
C TRP A 158 13.95 -12.19 -8.00
N ARG A 159 12.76 -11.95 -8.56
CA ARG A 159 12.08 -12.84 -9.50
C ARG A 159 11.65 -12.06 -10.76
N PRO A 160 12.32 -12.26 -11.91
CA PRO A 160 12.01 -11.51 -13.13
C PRO A 160 10.68 -11.93 -13.77
N THR A 161 10.20 -13.14 -13.48
CA THR A 161 8.95 -13.68 -14.00
C THR A 161 7.74 -13.21 -13.20
N LEU A 162 6.58 -13.12 -13.87
CA LEU A 162 5.32 -12.82 -13.21
C LEU A 162 4.96 -13.93 -12.22
N GLU A 163 4.83 -13.56 -10.94
CA GLU A 163 4.44 -14.49 -9.89
C GLU A 163 3.44 -13.83 -8.93
N HIS A 164 2.28 -14.47 -8.73
CA HIS A 164 1.22 -13.97 -7.87
C HIS A 164 0.48 -15.13 -7.16
N GLY A 165 -0.35 -14.78 -6.17
CA GLY A 165 -1.22 -15.75 -5.49
C GLY A 165 -0.44 -16.90 -4.86
N GLY A 166 -0.94 -18.13 -5.06
CA GLY A 166 -0.39 -19.35 -4.45
C GLY A 166 1.02 -19.76 -4.90
N ALA A 167 1.56 -19.15 -5.96
CA ALA A 167 2.95 -19.40 -6.37
C ALA A 167 3.96 -18.74 -5.41
N VAL A 168 3.56 -17.63 -4.78
CA VAL A 168 4.36 -16.99 -3.73
C VAL A 168 3.96 -17.56 -2.37
N PRO A 169 4.93 -17.91 -1.50
CA PRO A 169 4.63 -18.32 -0.14
C PRO A 169 3.69 -17.31 0.50
N THR A 170 2.63 -17.80 1.12
CA THR A 170 1.72 -16.98 1.90
C THR A 170 2.54 -16.18 2.91
N MET A 171 2.75 -14.91 2.60
CA MET A 171 3.59 -14.05 3.44
C MET A 171 2.98 -13.93 4.81
N PHE A 172 1.65 -13.98 4.89
CA PHE A 172 0.94 -13.69 6.10
C PHE A 172 -0.05 -14.83 6.33
N GLY A 173 0.25 -15.73 7.28
CA GLY A 173 -0.72 -16.71 7.77
C GLY A 173 -1.77 -16.04 8.66
N ARG A 174 -2.97 -16.62 8.78
CA ARG A 174 -4.12 -16.03 9.50
C ARG A 174 -3.89 -15.78 11.00
N GLN A 175 -2.88 -16.39 11.62
CA GLN A 175 -2.60 -16.25 13.05
C GLN A 175 -1.68 -15.05 13.30
N GLY A 176 -2.08 -14.16 14.22
CA GLY A 176 -1.20 -13.16 14.83
C GLY A 176 -1.24 -11.74 14.23
N TRP A 177 -2.29 -11.35 13.51
CA TRP A 177 -2.45 -9.95 13.08
C TRP A 177 -3.36 -9.18 14.03
N GLY A 178 -3.01 -7.93 14.28
CA GLY A 178 -3.96 -6.93 14.74
C GLY A 178 -4.68 -6.29 13.55
N TYR A 179 -5.82 -5.70 13.84
CA TYR A 179 -6.46 -4.75 12.95
C TYR A 179 -6.39 -3.36 13.59
N PHE A 180 -6.45 -2.34 12.76
CA PHE A 180 -6.76 -1.00 13.22
C PHE A 180 -7.81 -0.40 12.30
N GLN A 181 -8.72 0.32 12.93
CA GLN A 181 -9.90 0.86 12.30
C GLN A 181 -9.68 2.31 11.94
N GLY A 182 -10.35 2.75 10.89
CA GLY A 182 -10.49 4.16 10.57
C GLY A 182 -11.73 4.42 9.75
N GLU A 183 -12.18 5.66 9.78
CA GLU A 183 -13.43 6.09 9.16
C GLU A 183 -13.28 6.31 7.65
N ILE A 184 -12.08 6.71 7.22
CA ILE A 184 -11.82 7.14 5.86
C ILE A 184 -11.11 6.02 5.09
N PRO A 185 -11.70 5.47 4.02
CA PRO A 185 -11.13 4.28 3.42
C PRO A 185 -9.80 4.52 2.70
N VAL A 186 -8.92 3.52 2.72
CA VAL A 186 -7.82 3.42 1.75
C VAL A 186 -8.40 2.95 0.42
N ILE A 187 -8.09 3.63 -0.68
CA ILE A 187 -8.55 3.25 -2.02
C ILE A 187 -7.39 2.59 -2.78
N ASN A 188 -7.48 1.28 -3.00
CA ASN A 188 -6.61 0.57 -3.94
C ASN A 188 -7.20 0.66 -5.35
N ILE A 189 -6.43 1.20 -6.29
CA ILE A 189 -6.86 1.48 -7.65
C ILE A 189 -6.35 0.38 -8.55
N LYS A 190 -7.26 -0.36 -9.20
CA LYS A 190 -6.90 -1.44 -10.11
C LYS A 190 -6.81 -0.95 -11.55
N THR A 191 -5.64 -1.14 -12.16
CA THR A 191 -5.37 -0.92 -13.59
C THR A 191 -4.97 -2.23 -14.28
N ILE A 192 -4.74 -2.18 -15.59
CA ILE A 192 -4.20 -3.31 -16.37
C ILE A 192 -2.66 -3.41 -16.31
N GLU A 193 -1.99 -2.35 -15.84
CA GLU A 193 -0.52 -2.27 -15.79
C GLU A 193 0.06 -2.84 -14.49
N GLY A 194 -0.80 -2.99 -13.48
CA GLY A 194 -0.47 -3.65 -12.22
C GLY A 194 -0.31 -5.16 -12.37
N MET A 195 0.01 -5.83 -11.26
CA MET A 195 0.30 -7.26 -11.25
C MET A 195 -0.87 -8.16 -11.67
N HIS A 196 -2.10 -7.74 -11.36
CA HIS A 196 -3.32 -8.49 -11.68
C HIS A 196 -4.57 -7.61 -11.51
N LEU A 197 -5.56 -7.85 -12.37
CA LEU A 197 -6.85 -7.15 -12.36
C LEU A 197 -7.80 -7.62 -11.27
N THR A 198 -7.77 -8.91 -10.94
CA THR A 198 -8.66 -9.51 -9.94
C THR A 198 -8.12 -9.27 -8.54
N THR A 199 -8.98 -9.35 -7.52
CA THR A 199 -8.53 -9.32 -6.12
C THR A 199 -9.62 -9.91 -5.25
N GLY A 200 -9.25 -10.45 -4.08
CA GLY A 200 -10.21 -10.90 -3.09
C GLY A 200 -11.04 -9.72 -2.58
N VAL A 201 -12.36 -9.83 -2.69
CA VAL A 201 -13.34 -8.86 -2.17
C VAL A 201 -14.19 -9.54 -1.10
N ILE A 202 -14.84 -8.77 -0.23
CA ILE A 202 -15.79 -9.35 0.76
C ILE A 202 -16.91 -10.07 -0.01
N LYS A 203 -17.21 -11.32 0.39
CA LYS A 203 -18.28 -12.12 -0.21
C LYS A 203 -19.65 -11.54 0.13
N GLY A 204 -20.61 -11.66 -0.79
CA GLY A 204 -22.00 -11.23 -0.57
C GLY A 204 -22.25 -9.73 -0.71
N GLN A 205 -21.24 -8.93 -1.08
CA GLN A 205 -21.45 -7.52 -1.41
C GLN A 205 -21.98 -7.35 -2.85
N ASP A 206 -22.66 -6.23 -3.10
CA ASP A 206 -23.10 -5.85 -4.43
C ASP A 206 -21.91 -5.74 -5.40
N PRO A 207 -21.86 -6.52 -6.49
CA PRO A 207 -20.79 -6.44 -7.49
C PRO A 207 -20.73 -5.08 -8.19
N GLN A 208 -21.82 -4.30 -8.18
CA GLN A 208 -21.85 -2.93 -8.72
C GLN A 208 -21.19 -1.90 -7.81
N GLY A 209 -20.91 -2.25 -6.56
CA GLY A 209 -20.24 -1.42 -5.56
C GLY A 209 -20.99 -0.13 -5.18
N VAL A 210 -20.50 0.56 -4.16
CA VAL A 210 -21.08 1.85 -3.73
C VAL A 210 -20.62 2.99 -4.64
N LYS A 211 -21.54 3.85 -5.08
CA LYS A 211 -21.19 4.92 -6.05
C LYS A 211 -20.51 6.14 -5.42
N LYS A 212 -20.64 6.31 -4.10
CA LYS A 212 -20.09 7.44 -3.33
C LYS A 212 -19.56 6.94 -2.00
N LEU A 213 -18.39 7.44 -1.60
CA LEU A 213 -17.85 7.32 -0.26
C LEU A 213 -17.85 8.71 0.40
N PRO A 214 -18.07 8.82 1.73
CA PRO A 214 -18.19 10.12 2.40
C PRO A 214 -17.03 11.07 2.13
N PHE A 215 -15.79 10.59 2.27
CA PHE A 215 -14.57 11.39 2.09
C PHE A 215 -14.14 11.53 0.62
N TRP A 216 -14.13 10.42 -0.13
CA TRP A 216 -13.62 10.42 -1.51
C TRP A 216 -14.63 10.91 -2.56
N GLY A 217 -15.87 11.16 -2.15
CA GLY A 217 -16.93 11.55 -3.07
C GLY A 217 -17.34 10.42 -4.00
N THR A 218 -17.75 10.76 -5.23
CA THR A 218 -18.26 9.78 -6.18
C THR A 218 -17.13 9.08 -6.93
N VAL A 219 -17.33 7.80 -7.26
CA VAL A 219 -16.36 7.02 -8.05
C VAL A 219 -16.06 7.68 -9.40
N LYS A 220 -17.06 8.32 -10.02
CA LYS A 220 -16.92 9.03 -11.30
C LYS A 220 -15.98 10.24 -11.16
N LYS A 221 -16.17 11.04 -10.10
CA LYS A 221 -15.32 12.22 -9.83
C LYS A 221 -13.88 11.79 -9.56
N LEU A 222 -13.68 10.82 -8.67
CA LEU A 222 -12.34 10.34 -8.33
C LEU A 222 -11.64 9.70 -9.54
N ARG A 223 -12.35 8.90 -10.34
CA ARG A 223 -11.78 8.32 -11.56
C ARG A 223 -11.38 9.39 -12.57
N LYS A 224 -12.20 10.44 -12.78
CA LYS A 224 -11.85 11.57 -13.66
C LYS A 224 -10.63 12.33 -13.14
N GLU A 225 -10.54 12.52 -11.83
CA GLU A 225 -9.39 13.17 -11.19
C GLU A 225 -8.10 12.37 -11.41
N MET A 226 -8.12 11.06 -11.17
CA MET A 226 -6.95 10.21 -11.36
C MET A 226 -6.61 10.04 -12.84
N PHE A 227 -7.62 9.94 -13.71
CA PHE A 227 -7.48 9.64 -15.13
C PHE A 227 -8.28 10.63 -16.02
N PRO A 228 -7.84 11.88 -16.17
CA PRO A 228 -8.58 12.92 -16.90
C PRO A 228 -8.76 12.58 -18.37
N ARG A 229 -7.80 11.86 -18.97
CA ARG A 229 -7.84 11.42 -20.37
C ARG A 229 -8.83 10.29 -20.65
N LEU A 230 -9.35 9.61 -19.60
CA LEU A 230 -10.41 8.61 -19.76
C LEU A 230 -11.81 9.22 -19.89
N ALA A 231 -11.99 10.51 -19.58
CA ALA A 231 -13.29 11.16 -19.59
C ALA A 231 -13.73 11.64 -21.00
N LEU A 232 -13.02 11.23 -22.06
CA LEU A 232 -13.23 11.66 -23.45
C LEU A 232 -13.80 10.55 -24.36
N LYS A 233 -14.40 9.49 -23.80
CA LYS A 233 -15.19 8.51 -24.56
C LYS A 233 -16.49 8.19 -23.84
#